data_AF-A0A5C4T6Z9-F1
#
_entry.id   AF-A0A5C4T6Z9-F1
#
_cell.length_a   1.000
_cell.length_b   1.000
_cell.length_c   1.000
_cell.angle_alpha   90.00
_cell.angle_beta   90.00
_cell.angle_gamma   90.00
#
_symmetry.space_group_name_H-M   'P 1'
#
loop_
_entity.id
_entity.type
_entity.pdbx_description
1 polymer ?
#
loop_
_entity_poly.entity_id
_entity_poly.type
_entity_poly.pdbx_seq_one_letter_code
_entity_poly.pdbx_strand_id
1 'polypeptide(L)' 'MERTKLILLRRDKTQAEVAAELGTTRQMLGAIERGARNPSLALAKRIADYYGMTIDEVFFQE' A
#
# COMPACT_ATOMS: atom_id res chain seq x y z
N MET A 1 2.89 14.07 3.08
CA MET A 1 1.50 13.72 2.77
C MET A 1 1.31 12.25 3.06
N GLU A 2 0.33 11.90 3.89
CA GLU A 2 -0.06 10.51 4.09
C GLU A 2 -0.86 10.02 2.88
N ARG A 3 -0.67 8.76 2.50
CA ARG A 3 -1.42 8.10 1.42
C ARG A 3 -2.72 7.55 2.00
N THR A 4 -3.65 8.45 2.30
CA THR A 4 -4.93 8.12 2.95
C THR A 4 -5.69 7.01 2.23
N LYS A 5 -5.65 6.98 0.90
CA LYS A 5 -6.24 5.91 0.09
C LYS A 5 -5.75 4.51 0.46
N LEU A 6 -4.43 4.34 0.61
CA LEU A 6 -3.83 3.08 1.03
C LEU A 6 -4.26 2.66 2.44
N ILE A 7 -4.40 3.63 3.34
CA ILE A 7 -4.88 3.39 4.71
C ILE A 7 -6.33 2.90 4.69
N LEU A 8 -7.20 3.54 3.89
CA LEU A 8 -8.61 3.17 3.74
C LEU A 8 -8.79 1.81 3.06
N LEU A 9 -7.95 1.48 2.08
CA LEU A 9 -8.01 0.20 1.36
C LEU A 9 -7.80 -1.03 2.26
N ARG A 10 -7.11 -0.87 3.40
CA ARG A 10 -6.95 -1.97 4.37
C ARG A 10 -8.23 -2.38 5.07
N ARG A 11 -9.26 -1.52 5.12
CA ARG A 11 -10.51 -1.74 5.87
C ARG A 11 -10.19 -2.14 7.33
N ASP A 12 -10.69 -3.30 7.77
CA ASP A 12 -10.51 -3.82 9.13
C ASP A 12 -9.17 -4.54 9.33
N LYS A 13 -8.37 -4.73 8.26
CA LYS A 13 -7.08 -5.40 8.36
C LYS A 13 -6.01 -4.47 8.93
N THR A 14 -5.20 -5.02 9.83
CA THR A 14 -4.01 -4.36 10.35
C THR A 14 -2.94 -4.20 9.28
N GLN A 15 -1.99 -3.29 9.50
CA GLN A 15 -0.80 -3.17 8.64
C GLN A 15 0.01 -4.46 8.59
N ALA A 16 0.00 -5.27 9.65
CA ALA A 16 0.78 -6.50 9.69
C ALA A 16 0.17 -7.58 8.79
N GLU A 17 -1.16 -7.74 8.83
CA GLU A 17 -1.90 -8.68 7.98
C GLU A 17 -1.73 -8.32 6.51
N VAL A 18 -1.98 -7.07 6.14
CA VAL A 18 -1.84 -6.62 4.75
C VAL A 18 -0.39 -6.71 4.27
N ALA A 19 0.59 -6.38 5.12
CA ALA A 19 1.99 -6.53 4.76
C ALA A 19 2.37 -7.99 4.50
N ALA A 20 1.88 -8.92 5.33
CA ALA A 20 2.13 -10.35 5.15
C ALA A 20 1.53 -10.86 3.83
N GLU A 21 0.29 -10.48 3.52
CA GLU A 21 -0.38 -10.84 2.25
C GLU A 21 0.32 -10.25 1.02
N LEU A 22 0.88 -9.03 1.14
CA LEU A 22 1.67 -8.39 0.09
C LEU A 22 3.12 -8.89 0.00
N GLY A 23 3.56 -9.77 0.90
CA GLY A 23 4.95 -10.23 0.97
C GLY A 23 5.93 -9.09 1.24
N THR A 24 5.62 -8.25 2.22
CA THR A 24 6.46 -7.14 2.72
C THR A 24 6.38 -7.06 4.25
N THR A 25 7.07 -6.11 4.87
CA THR A 25 7.05 -5.93 6.33
C THR A 25 6.03 -4.87 6.75
N ARG A 26 5.48 -4.99 7.98
CA ARG A 26 4.62 -3.96 8.59
C ARG A 26 5.27 -2.57 8.55
N GLN A 27 6.58 -2.52 8.81
CA GLN A 27 7.37 -1.28 8.79
C GLN A 27 7.42 -0.67 7.39
N MET A 28 7.64 -1.50 6.35
CA MET A 28 7.65 -1.04 4.96
C MET A 28 6.27 -0.53 4.55
N LEU A 29 5.20 -1.27 4.83
CA LEU A 29 3.84 -0.83 4.52
C LEU A 29 3.50 0.48 5.24
N GLY A 30 3.80 0.59 6.53
CA GLY A 30 3.58 1.82 7.28
C GLY A 30 4.40 3.01 6.77
N ALA A 31 5.64 2.80 6.31
CA ALA A 31 6.45 3.85 5.70
C ALA A 31 5.87 4.32 4.34
N ILE A 32 5.27 3.39 3.58
CA ILE A 32 4.55 3.72 2.34
C ILE A 32 3.28 4.51 2.67
N GLU A 33 2.47 4.06 3.63
CA GLU A 33 1.23 4.73 4.04
C GLU A 33 1.47 6.17 4.51
N ARG A 34 2.56 6.43 5.24
CA ARG A 34 2.89 7.80 5.69
C ARG A 34 3.56 8.67 4.62
N GLY A 35 3.79 8.14 3.42
CA GLY A 35 4.54 8.85 2.38
C GLY A 35 6.06 8.93 2.61
N ALA A 36 6.58 8.34 3.69
CA ALA A 36 7.99 8.38 4.05
C ALA A 36 8.88 7.56 3.12
N ARG A 37 8.30 6.57 2.42
CA ARG A 37 9.01 5.75 1.44
C ARG A 37 8.14 5.45 0.22
N ASN A 38 8.77 5.40 -0.95
CA ASN A 38 8.12 4.90 -2.17
C ASN A 38 8.37 3.39 -2.28
N PRO A 39 7.34 2.60 -2.63
CA PRO A 39 7.54 1.18 -2.95
C PRO A 39 8.39 1.04 -4.21
N SER A 40 9.04 -0.12 -4.37
CA SER A 40 9.57 -0.50 -5.69
C SER A 40 8.42 -0.71 -6.67
N LEU A 41 8.68 -0.64 -7.98
CA LEU A 41 7.66 -0.91 -9.00
C LEU A 41 6.99 -2.27 -8.81
N ALA A 42 7.76 -3.30 -8.43
CA ALA A 42 7.23 -4.62 -8.15
C ALA A 42 6.29 -4.65 -6.92
N LEU A 43 6.60 -3.89 -5.86
CA LEU A 43 5.71 -3.79 -4.70
C LEU A 43 4.48 -2.92 -5.02
N ALA A 44 4.64 -1.83 -5.77
CA ALA A 44 3.52 -1.01 -6.24
C ALA A 44 2.54 -1.82 -7.09
N LYS A 45 3.06 -2.64 -8.02
CA LYS A 45 2.25 -3.56 -8.83
C LYS A 45 1.51 -4.57 -7.96
N ARG A 46 2.19 -5.23 -7.01
CA ARG A 46 1.55 -6.18 -6.08
C ARG A 46 0.43 -5.54 -5.27
N ILE A 47 0.64 -4.32 -4.78
CA ILE A 47 -0.37 -3.55 -4.06
C ILE A 47 -1.58 -3.28 -4.96
N ALA A 48 -1.34 -2.83 -6.18
CA ALA A 48 -2.38 -2.55 -7.17
C ALA A 48 -3.18 -3.82 -7.50
N ASP A 49 -2.48 -4.93 -7.82
CA ASP A 49 -3.09 -6.23 -8.09
C ASP A 49 -3.92 -6.73 -6.89
N TYR A 50 -3.39 -6.60 -5.65
CA TYR A 50 -4.06 -7.04 -4.41
C TYR A 50 -5.38 -6.31 -4.18
N TYR A 51 -5.46 -5.03 -4.55
CA TYR A 51 -6.69 -4.24 -4.43
C TYR A 51 -7.55 -4.24 -5.71
N GLY A 52 -7.12 -4.92 -6.78
CA GLY A 52 -7.82 -4.91 -8.06
C GLY A 52 -7.87 -3.53 -8.73
N MET A 53 -6.83 -2.71 -8.49
CA MET A 53 -6.71 -1.34 -9.01
C MET A 53 -5.46 -1.22 -9.88
N THR A 54 -5.33 -0.12 -10.59
CA THR A 54 -4.10 0.28 -11.28
C THR A 54 -3.14 0.99 -10.31
N ILE A 55 -1.85 1.02 -10.66
CA ILE A 55 -0.84 1.78 -9.88
C ILE A 55 -1.22 3.27 -9.84
N ASP A 56 -1.77 3.81 -10.93
CA ASP A 56 -2.21 5.20 -11.03
C ASP A 56 -3.32 5.49 -10.00
N GLU A 57 -4.35 4.65 -9.97
CA GLU A 57 -5.43 4.76 -9.00
C GLU A 57 -4.94 4.66 -7.55
N VAL A 58 -3.94 3.82 -7.26
CA VAL A 58 -3.47 3.64 -5.87
C VAL A 58 -2.58 4.78 -5.40
N PHE A 59 -1.71 5.31 -6.26
CA PHE A 59 -0.59 6.18 -5.84
C PHE A 59 -0.66 7.62 -6.36
N PHE A 60 -1.45 7.89 -7.40
CA PHE A 60 -1.42 9.16 -8.13
C PHE A 60 -2.79 9.85 -8.24
N GLN A 61 -3.89 9.11 -8.13
CA GLN A 61 -5.25 9.67 -8.12
C GLN A 61 -5.77 9.86 -6.70
N GLU A 62 -6.29 11.05 -6.41
CA GLU A 62 -7.00 11.36 -5.15
C GLU A 62 -8.38 10.68 -5.09
#